data_AF-A0A6N4UNC2-F1
#
_entry.id   AF-A0A6N4UNC2-F1
#
_cell.length_a   1.000
_cell.length_b   1.000
_cell.length_c   1.000
_cell.angle_alpha   90.00
_cell.angle_beta   90.00
_cell.angle_gamma   90.00
#
_symmetry.space_group_name_H-M   'P 1'
#
loop_
_entity.id
_entity.type
_entity.pdbx_description
1 polymer ?
#
loop_
_entity_poly.entity_id
_entity_poly.type
_entity_poly.pdbx_seq_one_letter_code
_entity_poly.pdbx_strand_id
1 'polypeptide(L)'
;MANELNVNTSDLRAAAASSDAAASVLTGTGTGTTLGSRSSGIGIAALDMAISSVRGRQSTRMSGHADSMRGGGQRYDDTDGGSAENIAVTV
;
A
#
# COMPACT_ATOMS: atom_id res chain seq x y z
N MET A 1 7.91 -26.67 -10.90
CA MET A 1 6.45 -26.49 -10.72
C MET A 1 6.06 -25.26 -11.52
N ALA A 2 5.46 -25.44 -12.70
CA ALA A 2 4.85 -24.36 -13.45
C ALA A 2 3.34 -24.46 -13.22
N ASN A 3 2.85 -23.76 -12.20
CA ASN A 3 1.43 -23.45 -12.14
C ASN A 3 1.25 -22.27 -13.09
N GLU A 4 0.37 -22.37 -14.08
CA GLU A 4 0.08 -21.27 -14.99
C GLU A 4 -0.32 -20.04 -14.16
N LEU A 5 0.52 -19.02 -14.24
CA LEU A 5 0.43 -17.83 -13.41
C LEU A 5 -0.47 -16.84 -14.14
N ASN A 6 -1.79 -16.98 -14.03
CA ASN A 6 -2.71 -16.01 -14.64
C ASN A 6 -2.84 -14.77 -13.74
N VAL A 7 -2.05 -13.73 -14.01
CA VAL A 7 -2.05 -12.48 -13.23
C VAL A 7 -2.89 -11.41 -13.94
N ASN A 8 -3.88 -10.87 -13.24
CA ASN A 8 -4.65 -9.71 -13.71
C ASN A 8 -3.97 -8.41 -13.27
N THR A 9 -3.30 -7.73 -14.20
CA THR A 9 -2.55 -6.49 -13.93
C THR A 9 -3.47 -5.29 -13.65
N SER A 10 -4.72 -5.32 -14.12
CA SER A 10 -5.73 -4.30 -13.78
C SER A 10 -6.16 -4.40 -12.31
N ASP A 11 -6.36 -5.62 -11.81
CA ASP A 11 -6.71 -5.87 -10.42
C ASP A 11 -5.55 -5.49 -9.48
N LEU A 12 -4.31 -5.75 -9.89
CA LEU A 12 -3.12 -5.31 -9.15
C LEU A 12 -3.04 -3.79 -9.03
N ARG A 13 -3.35 -3.05 -10.10
CA ARG A 13 -3.41 -1.57 -10.06
C ARG A 13 -4.54 -1.08 -9.16
N ALA A 14 -5.71 -1.72 -9.21
CA ALA A 14 -6.84 -1.39 -8.35
C ALA A 14 -6.52 -1.64 -6.86
N ALA A 15 -5.87 -2.77 -6.54
CA ALA A 15 -5.42 -3.09 -5.20
C ALA A 15 -4.35 -2.10 -4.69
N ALA A 16 -3.46 -1.63 -5.57
CA ALA A 16 -2.49 -0.59 -5.24
C ALA A 16 -3.17 0.74 -4.90
N ALA A 17 -4.15 1.18 -5.70
CA ALA A 17 -4.92 2.39 -5.42
C ALA A 17 -5.68 2.29 -4.07
N SER A 18 -6.28 1.13 -3.79
CA SER A 18 -6.94 0.87 -2.50
C SER A 18 -5.96 0.94 -1.32
N SER A 19 -4.75 0.40 -1.49
CA SER A 19 -3.70 0.44 -0.47
C SER A 19 -3.23 1.86 -0.18
N ASP A 20 -3.08 2.70 -1.21
CA ASP A 20 -2.73 4.12 -1.03
C ASP A 20 -3.85 4.91 -0.35
N ALA A 21 -5.11 4.65 -0.70
CA ALA A 21 -6.24 5.29 -0.04
C ALA A 21 -6.28 4.98 1.47
N ALA A 22 -6.05 3.72 1.83
CA ALA A 22 -5.98 3.33 3.23
C ALA A 22 -4.73 3.88 3.95
N ALA A 23 -3.58 3.96 3.27
CA ALA A 23 -2.38 4.63 3.78
C ALA A 23 -2.64 6.11 4.10
N SER A 24 -3.40 6.81 3.24
CA SER A 24 -3.79 8.21 3.43
C SER A 24 -4.74 8.40 4.62
N VAL A 25 -5.73 7.52 4.79
CA VAL A 25 -6.64 7.53 5.96
C VAL A 25 -5.87 7.36 7.27
N LEU A 26 -4.85 6.50 7.27
CA LEU A 26 -3.97 6.31 8.42
C LEU A 26 -3.15 7.57 8.74
N THR A 27 -2.82 8.42 7.78
CA THR A 27 -2.11 9.68 8.09
C THR A 27 -3.03 10.86 8.38
N GLY A 28 -4.28 10.84 7.88
CA GLY A 28 -5.23 11.95 8.00
C GLY A 28 -6.05 11.97 9.30
N THR A 29 -5.97 10.91 10.10
CA THR A 29 -6.74 10.76 11.36
C THR A 29 -5.96 11.37 12.52
N GLY A 30 -6.12 12.68 12.74
CA GLY A 30 -5.52 13.38 13.87
C GLY A 30 -6.01 12.85 15.22
N THR A 31 -5.09 12.69 16.17
CA THR A 31 -5.41 12.35 17.55
C THR A 31 -5.79 13.62 18.29
N GLY A 32 -7.10 13.83 18.51
CA GLY A 32 -7.60 14.98 19.25
C GLY A 32 -7.46 14.76 20.76
N THR A 33 -6.43 15.31 21.39
CA THR A 33 -6.33 15.34 22.86
C THR A 33 -6.27 16.77 23.38
N THR A 34 -7.30 17.13 24.14
CA THR A 34 -7.29 18.32 24.99
C THR A 34 -6.53 17.98 26.27
N LEU A 35 -5.31 18.50 26.40
CA LEU A 35 -4.45 18.26 27.56
C LEU A 35 -4.95 19.04 28.77
N GLY A 36 -5.61 18.36 29.70
CA GLY A 36 -5.77 18.87 31.06
C GLY A 36 -4.50 18.63 31.88
N SER A 37 -4.09 19.59 32.72
CA SER A 37 -2.82 19.60 33.50
C SER A 37 -2.66 18.50 34.57
N ARG A 38 -3.42 17.41 34.50
CA ARG A 38 -3.37 16.27 35.43
C ARG A 38 -2.38 15.22 34.91
N SER A 39 -1.77 14.42 35.79
CA SER A 39 -0.79 13.38 35.41
C SER A 39 -1.33 12.37 34.39
N SER A 40 -2.63 12.11 34.39
CA SER A 40 -3.32 11.31 33.38
C SER A 40 -3.23 11.90 31.96
N GLY A 41 -3.17 13.22 31.83
CA GLY A 41 -3.00 13.92 30.55
C GLY A 41 -1.65 13.62 29.87
N ILE A 42 -0.58 13.45 30.65
CA ILE A 42 0.75 13.06 30.12
C ILE A 42 0.69 11.63 29.57
N GLY A 43 0.03 10.71 30.28
CA GLY A 43 -0.16 9.33 29.81
C GLY A 43 -0.99 9.25 28.54
N ILE A 44 -2.06 10.04 28.45
CA ILE A 44 -2.91 10.14 27.23
C ILE A 44 -2.10 10.70 26.06
N ALA A 45 -1.29 11.75 26.27
CA ALA A 45 -0.41 12.28 25.23
C ALA A 45 0.61 11.25 24.74
N ALA A 46 1.21 10.47 25.66
CA ALA A 46 2.14 9.41 25.31
C ALA A 46 1.47 8.31 24.47
N LEU A 47 0.24 7.94 24.83
CA LEU A 47 -0.56 6.98 24.07
C LEU A 47 -0.91 7.51 22.66
N ASP A 48 -1.32 8.77 22.55
CA ASP A 48 -1.60 9.41 21.25
C ASP A 48 -0.38 9.45 20.34
N MET A 49 0.79 9.79 20.88
CA MET A 49 2.06 9.74 20.14
C MET A 49 2.39 8.31 19.69
N ALA A 50 2.19 7.31 20.55
CA ALA A 50 2.42 5.91 20.21
C ALA A 50 1.46 5.44 19.11
N ILE A 51 0.18 5.80 19.19
CA ILE A 51 -0.84 5.51 18.17
C ILE A 51 -0.44 6.16 16.86
N SER A 52 -0.09 7.45 16.86
CA SER A 52 0.35 8.18 15.66
C SER A 52 1.58 7.53 15.02
N SER A 53 2.56 7.12 15.82
CA SER A 53 3.75 6.41 15.36
C SER A 53 3.42 5.06 14.70
N VAL A 54 2.54 4.27 15.31
CA VAL A 54 2.07 2.99 14.73
C VAL A 54 1.34 3.25 13.41
N ARG A 55 0.47 4.27 13.37
CA ARG A 55 -0.33 4.63 12.20
C ARG A 55 0.56 5.02 11.01
N GLY A 56 1.59 5.83 11.27
CA GLY A 56 2.63 6.16 10.29
C GLY A 56 3.35 4.93 9.75
N ARG A 57 3.81 4.02 10.62
CA ARG A 57 4.46 2.77 10.18
C ARG A 57 3.54 1.90 9.31
N GLN A 58 2.25 1.81 9.64
CA GLN A 58 1.31 1.03 8.83
C GLN A 58 1.06 1.69 7.48
N SER A 59 0.91 3.01 7.44
CA SER A 59 0.80 3.77 6.19
C SER A 59 1.98 3.49 5.25
N THR A 60 3.23 3.55 5.76
CA THR A 60 4.43 3.24 4.98
C THR A 60 4.42 1.82 4.41
N ARG A 61 3.99 0.81 5.19
CA ARG A 61 3.90 -0.57 4.69
C ARG A 61 2.87 -0.71 3.57
N MET A 62 1.73 -0.03 3.69
CA MET A 62 0.67 -0.08 2.69
C MET A 62 1.10 0.58 1.38
N SER A 63 1.79 1.72 1.43
CA SER A 63 2.37 2.33 0.24
C SER A 63 3.43 1.44 -0.41
N GLY A 64 4.32 0.80 0.37
CA GLY A 64 5.28 -0.16 -0.18
C GLY A 64 4.62 -1.38 -0.82
N HIS A 65 3.48 -1.83 -0.30
CA HIS A 65 2.68 -2.87 -0.92
C HIS A 65 2.07 -2.41 -2.25
N ALA A 66 1.54 -1.18 -2.31
CA ALA A 66 1.03 -0.57 -3.52
C ALA A 66 2.09 -0.48 -4.62
N ASP A 67 3.30 -0.04 -4.28
CA ASP A 67 4.43 0.03 -5.21
C ASP A 67 4.84 -1.35 -5.73
N SER A 68 4.84 -2.35 -4.86
CA SER A 68 5.15 -3.73 -5.26
C SER A 68 4.11 -4.29 -6.22
N MET A 69 2.82 -4.03 -6.00
CA MET A 69 1.74 -4.47 -6.90
C MET A 69 1.81 -3.77 -8.26
N ARG A 70 2.10 -2.46 -8.29
CA ARG A 70 2.33 -1.72 -9.54
C ARG A 70 3.53 -2.26 -10.31
N GLY A 71 4.67 -2.41 -9.64
CA GLY A 71 5.89 -2.92 -10.25
C GLY A 71 5.74 -4.36 -10.76
N GLY A 72 5.03 -5.20 -10.01
CA GLY A 72 4.70 -6.57 -10.42
C GLY A 72 3.76 -6.59 -11.63
N GLY A 73 2.69 -5.80 -11.63
CA GLY A 73 1.74 -5.70 -12.73
C GLY A 73 2.40 -5.19 -14.02
N GLN A 74 3.24 -4.16 -13.94
CA GLN A 74 3.96 -3.63 -15.10
C GLN A 74 4.88 -4.68 -15.73
N ARG A 75 5.67 -5.39 -14.91
CA ARG A 75 6.55 -6.46 -15.43
C ARG A 75 5.77 -7.58 -16.11
N TYR A 76 4.58 -7.89 -15.60
CA TYR A 76 3.73 -8.91 -16.20
C TYR A 76 3.19 -8.44 -17.56
N ASP A 77 2.68 -7.20 -17.65
CA ASP A 77 2.24 -6.62 -18.92
C ASP A 77 3.38 -6.55 -19.95
N ASP A 78 4.57 -6.13 -19.54
CA ASP A 78 5.76 -6.06 -20.42
C ASP A 78 6.16 -7.45 -20.93
N THR A 79 6.08 -8.48 -20.06
CA THR A 79 6.42 -9.86 -20.42
C THR A 79 5.40 -10.47 -21.36
N ASP A 80 4.11 -10.32 -21.06
CA ASP A 80 3.02 -10.91 -21.84
C ASP A 80 2.88 -10.21 -23.18
N GLY A 81 2.87 -8.87 -23.19
CA GLY A 81 2.83 -8.06 -24.41
C GLY A 81 4.05 -8.29 -25.30
N GLY A 82 5.27 -8.26 -24.74
CA GLY A 82 6.49 -8.52 -25.50
C GLY A 82 6.60 -9.94 -26.04
N SER A 83 6.05 -10.93 -25.32
CA SER A 83 5.98 -12.32 -25.81
C SER A 83 4.97 -12.46 -26.95
N ALA A 84 3.79 -11.84 -26.81
CA ALA A 84 2.76 -11.85 -27.84
C ALA A 84 3.23 -11.20 -29.15
N GLU A 85 3.95 -10.06 -29.06
CA GLU A 85 4.54 -9.40 -30.24
C GLU A 85 5.59 -10.28 -30.93
N ASN A 86 6.50 -10.90 -30.18
CA ASN A 86 7.50 -11.81 -30.76
C ASN A 86 6.86 -13.02 -31.44
N ILE A 87 5.80 -13.59 -30.86
CA ILE A 87 5.06 -14.69 -31.47
C ILE A 87 4.39 -14.22 -32.76
N ALA A 88 3.73 -13.06 -32.75
CA ALA A 88 3.03 -12.52 -33.92
C ALA A 88 3.96 -12.22 -35.11
N VAL A 89 5.23 -11.92 -34.87
CA VAL A 89 6.26 -11.72 -35.93
C VAL A 89 6.78 -13.04 -36.51
N THR A 90 6.61 -14.16 -35.79
CA THR A 90 7.15 -15.48 -36.20
C THR A 90 6.18 -16.26 -37.10
N VAL A 91 4.94 -15.79 -37.29
CA VAL A 91 3.88 -16.43 -38.12
C VAL A 91 3.76 -15.75 -39.48
#